data_AF-A0A920A682-F1
#
_entry.id   AF-A0A920A682-F1
#
_cell.length_a   1.000
_cell.length_b   1.000
_cell.length_c   1.000
_cell.angle_alpha   90.00
_cell.angle_beta   90.00
_cell.angle_gamma   90.00
#
_symmetry.space_group_name_H-M   'P 1'
#
loop_
_entity.id
_entity.type
_entity.pdbx_description
1 polymer ?
#
loop_
_entity_poly.entity_id
_entity_poly.type
_entity_poly.pdbx_seq_one_letter_code
_entity_poly.pdbx_strand_id
1 'polypeptide(L)' 'MKIYNSLTKQKEEFIPIDKEHVRLYFCGPTVYNQLHIGNYRAALVADLLSKTVKGIFPKYLMSQISPI' A
#
# COMPACT_ATOMS: atom_id res chain seq x y z
N MET A 1 -9.41 -7.72 -9.44
CA MET A 1 -9.27 -6.33 -8.94
C MET A 1 -8.31 -5.60 -9.87
N LYS A 2 -8.63 -4.37 -10.30
CA LYS A 2 -7.74 -3.58 -11.16
C LYS A 2 -7.01 -2.48 -10.40
N ILE A 3 -5.68 -2.42 -10.50
CA ILE A 3 -4.83 -1.41 -9.85
C ILE A 3 -4.14 -0.56 -10.92
N TYR A 4 -4.05 0.75 -10.69
CA TYR A 4 -3.25 1.63 -11.55
C TYR A 4 -1.76 1.38 -11.32
N ASN A 5 -1.06 0.96 -12.35
CA ASN A 5 0.37 0.70 -12.31
C ASN A 5 1.13 1.91 -12.85
N SER A 6 1.87 2.61 -11.99
CA SER A 6 2.65 3.78 -12.38
C SER A 6 3.77 3.48 -13.38
N LEU A 7 4.27 2.24 -13.44
CA LEU A 7 5.32 1.83 -14.40
C LEU A 7 4.80 1.85 -15.83
N THR A 8 3.57 1.40 -16.05
CA THR A 8 2.93 1.28 -17.36
C THR A 8 1.89 2.37 -17.62
N LYS A 9 1.55 3.16 -16.60
CA LYS A 9 0.57 4.26 -16.61
C LYS A 9 -0.85 3.84 -16.98
N GLN A 10 -1.22 2.60 -16.68
CA GLN A 10 -2.53 2.03 -17.02
C GLN A 10 -3.11 1.23 -15.85
N LYS A 11 -4.41 0.97 -15.90
CA LYS A 11 -5.09 0.07 -14.93
C LYS A 11 -4.89 -1.37 -15.39
N GLU A 12 -4.27 -2.19 -14.56
CA GLU A 12 -3.94 -3.58 -14.84
C GLU A 12 -4.67 -4.51 -13.87
N GLU A 13 -4.92 -5.74 -14.31
CA GLU A 13 -5.43 -6.77 -13.40
C GLU A 13 -4.36 -7.11 -12.37
N PHE A 14 -4.70 -7.01 -11.09
CA PHE A 14 -3.79 -7.38 -10.01
C PHE A 14 -3.73 -8.90 -9.90
N ILE A 15 -2.63 -9.48 -10.37
CA ILE A 15 -2.32 -10.90 -10.27
C ILE A 15 -1.23 -11.04 -9.19
N PRO A 16 -1.55 -11.58 -8.00
CA PRO A 16 -0.56 -11.70 -6.94
C PRO A 16 0.51 -12.72 -7.31
N ILE A 17 1.74 -12.47 -6.85
CA ILE A 17 2.88 -13.39 -7.03
C ILE A 17 2.59 -14.75 -6.38
N ASP A 18 1.95 -14.72 -5.20
CA ASP A 18 1.46 -15.89 -4.47
C ASP A 18 -0.04 -15.69 -4.21
N LYS A 19 -0.87 -16.64 -4.65
CA LYS A 19 -2.33 -16.58 -4.54
C LYS A 19 -2.82 -16.66 -3.09
N GLU A 20 -2.04 -17.26 -2.19
CA GLU A 20 -2.40 -17.41 -0.79
C GLU A 20 -1.85 -16.29 0.08
N HIS A 21 -0.82 -15.56 -0.37
CA HIS A 21 -0.13 -14.56 0.43
C HIS A 21 0.24 -13.30 -0.35
N VAL A 22 -0.49 -12.23 -0.08
CA VAL A 22 -0.21 -10.91 -0.66
C VAL A 22 0.65 -10.07 0.27
N ARG A 23 1.69 -9.43 -0.29
CA ARG A 23 2.55 -8.48 0.42
C ARG A 23 2.38 -7.09 -0.17
N LEU A 24 2.19 -6.09 0.69
CA LEU A 24 2.16 -4.68 0.33
C LEU A 24 3.26 -3.92 1.06
N TYR A 25 3.91 -3.00 0.37
CA TYR A 25 4.88 -2.09 0.95
C TYR A 25 4.44 -0.64 0.75
N PHE A 26 4.65 0.19 1.78
CA PHE A 26 4.43 1.62 1.72
C PHE A 26 5.59 2.38 2.38
N CYS A 27 6.02 3.47 1.77
CA CYS A 27 7.02 4.34 2.39
C CYS A 27 6.38 5.13 3.54
N GLY A 28 6.97 5.07 4.73
CA GLY A 28 6.59 5.91 5.86
C GLY A 28 7.14 7.34 5.73
N PRO A 29 6.64 8.28 6.53
CA PRO A 29 7.21 9.63 6.60
C PRO A 29 8.60 9.62 7.24
N THR A 30 9.43 10.59 6.89
CA THR A 30 10.62 10.96 7.69
C THR A 30 10.17 11.46 9.06
N VAL A 31 10.91 11.13 10.13
CA VAL A 31 10.48 11.42 11.52
C VAL A 31 11.15 12.65 12.14
N TYR A 32 11.80 13.48 11.33
CA TYR A 32 12.47 14.71 11.79
C TYR A 32 11.52 15.84 12.20
N ASN A 33 10.24 15.82 11.80
CA ASN A 33 9.30 16.90 12.08
C ASN A 33 7.85 16.41 12.16
N GLN A 34 6.94 17.30 12.54
CA GLN A 34 5.50 17.06 12.58
C GLN A 34 4.93 16.73 11.18
N LEU A 35 4.03 15.75 11.14
CA LEU A 35 3.32 15.36 9.94
C LEU A 35 2.34 16.44 9.49
N HIS A 36 2.33 16.72 8.19
CA HIS A 36 1.35 17.61 7.56
C HIS A 36 0.22 16.80 6.90
N ILE A 37 -0.85 17.49 6.47
CA ILE A 37 -2.04 16.88 5.86
C ILE A 37 -1.74 15.96 4.67
N GLY A 38 -0.64 16.23 3.95
CA GLY A 38 -0.17 15.39 2.85
C GLY A 38 0.29 14.00 3.31
N ASN A 39 1.02 13.92 4.43
CA ASN A 39 1.42 12.63 4.99
C ASN A 39 0.20 11.83 5.45
N TYR A 40 -0.76 12.49 6.12
CA TYR A 40 -1.99 11.83 6.58
C TYR A 40 -2.83 11.31 5.42
N ARG A 41 -2.97 12.08 4.33
CA ARG A 41 -3.65 11.61 3.11
C ARG A 41 -2.99 10.34 2.55
N ALA A 42 -1.66 10.31 2.49
CA ALA A 42 -0.92 9.17 2.00
C ALA A 42 -1.13 7.92 2.89
N ALA A 43 -1.06 8.10 4.21
CA ALA A 43 -1.33 7.04 5.19
C ALA A 43 -2.78 6.51 5.09
N LEU A 44 -3.77 7.38 4.91
CA LEU A 44 -5.18 6.98 4.76
C LEU A 44 -5.41 6.17 3.49
N VAL A 45 -4.79 6.54 2.36
CA VAL A 45 -4.89 5.78 1.11
C VAL A 45 -4.23 4.40 1.27
N ALA A 46 -3.08 4.34 1.95
CA ALA A 46 -2.40 3.08 2.24
C ALA A 46 -3.23 2.16 3.15
N ASP A 47 -3.85 2.71 4.19
CA ASP A 47 -4.76 1.98 5.09
C ASP A 47 -6.00 1.45 4.36
N LEU A 48 -6.63 2.26 3.51
CA LEU A 48 -7.77 1.83 2.72
C LEU A 48 -7.41 0.68 1.77
N LEU A 49 -6.25 0.78 1.10
CA LEU A 49 -5.76 -0.28 0.22
C LEU A 49 -5.45 -1.55 1.03
N SER A 50 -4.78 -1.42 2.18
CA SER A 50 -4.47 -2.51 3.10
C SER A 50 -5.72 -3.29 3.50
N LYS A 51 -6.75 -2.57 3.97
CA LYS A 51 -8.03 -3.16 4.38
C LYS A 51 -8.76 -3.83 3.21
N THR A 52 -8.72 -3.20 2.03
CA THR A 52 -9.32 -3.77 0.81
C THR A 52 -8.65 -5.10 0.44
N VAL A 53 -7.31 -5.16 0.44
CA VAL A 53 -6.57 -6.38 0.13
C VAL A 53 -6.78 -7.44 1.22
N LYS A 54 -6.74 -7.07 2.49
CA LYS A 54 -6.99 -7.97 3.62
C LYS A 54 -8.37 -8.63 3.55
N GLY A 55 -9.39 -7.92 3.06
CA GLY A 55 -10.74 -8.47 2.88
C GLY A 55 -10.88 -9.47 1.73
N ILE A 56 -9.90 -9.54 0.82
CA ILE A 56 -9.95 -10.37 -0.40
C ILE A 56 -9.06 -11.62 -0.27
N PHE A 57 -7.91 -11.52 0.41
CA PHE A 57 -6.90 -12.57 0.44
C PHE A 57 -6.75 -13.22 1.82
N PRO A 58 -6.48 -14.54 1.89
CA PRO A 58 -6.44 -15.29 3.15
C PRO A 58 -5.24 -14.92 4.03
N LYS A 59 -4.05 -14.71 3.44
CA LYS A 59 -2.88 -14.18 4.14
C LYS A 59 -2.42 -12.86 3.53
N TYR A 60 -2.06 -11.94 4.41
CA TYR A 60 -1.68 -10.59 4.06
C TYR A 60 -0.57 -10.08 4.98
N LEU A 61 0.42 -9.41 4.40
CA LEU A 61 1.46 -8.69 5.13
C LEU A 61 1.60 -7.27 4.58
N MET A 62 1.54 -6.28 5.49
CA MET A 62 1.93 -4.91 5.20
C MET A 62 3.28 -4.61 5.83
N SER A 63 4.18 -3.98 5.08
CA SER A 63 5.39 -3.37 5.64
C SER A 63 5.41 -1.86 5.39
N GLN A 64 5.88 -1.12 6.40
CA GLN A 64 6.13 0.30 6.33
C GLN A 64 7.53 0.60 6.88
N ILE A 65 8.30 1.40 6.16
CA ILE A 65 9.61 1.86 6.61
C ILE A 65 9.60 3.39 6.65
N SER A 66 9.81 3.95 7.84
CA SER A 66 10.04 5.38 8.04
C SER A 66 11.54 5.61 8.12
N PRO A 67 12.15 6.32 7.16
CA PRO A 67 13.53 6.75 7.32
C PRO A 67 13.62 7.69 8.54
N ILE A 68 14.73 7.57 9.28
CA ILE A 68 15.11 8.56 10.29
C ILE A 68 15.30 9.86 9.56
#